data_AF-A0A8T4UAU1-F1
#
_entry.id   AF-A0A8T4UAU1-F1
#
_cell.length_a   1.000
_cell.length_b   1.000
_cell.length_c   1.000
_cell.angle_alpha   90.00
_cell.angle_beta   90.00
_cell.angle_gamma   90.00
#
_symmetry.space_group_name_H-M   'P 1'
#
loop_
_entity.id
_entity.type
_entity.pdbx_description
1 polymer ?
#
loop_
_entity_poly.entity_id
_entity_poly.type
_entity_poly.pdbx_seq_one_letter_code
_entity_poly.pdbx_strand_id
1 'polypeptide(L)'
;MFTKKEGIHLAISILILTFIFGFDDGRETFIAKYWLLNLLGVFLIVTLSILFREAMIKYKASKHEAKSEYTIWNVKKFWFKGAESKKGMPFGILLALIVVIVSKGKLFFTAIGEHKLNENIEHRTGRRRIHLQDYERAMICLYSIWSGVILAIIGAATGIKMLITINFFLIIFNYLPIGDLDGAKIFFGNLFLYVFNLIFLIIFFLLIQYTIIWALITAFLASMIISFIWYKKYN
;
A
#
# COMPACT_ATOMS: atom_id res chain seq x y z
N MET A 1 9.33 -14.72 8.68
CA MET A 1 10.62 -14.14 9.13
C MET A 1 11.09 -13.13 8.08
N PHE A 2 11.66 -12.01 8.50
CA PHE A 2 12.21 -11.00 7.57
C PHE A 2 13.60 -11.40 7.12
N THR A 3 13.91 -11.26 5.84
CA THR A 3 15.28 -11.42 5.37
C THR A 3 16.11 -10.16 5.69
N LYS A 4 17.44 -10.27 5.79
CA LYS A 4 18.30 -9.10 6.04
C LYS A 4 18.12 -8.01 4.97
N LYS A 5 18.01 -8.41 3.69
CA LYS A 5 17.81 -7.48 2.57
C LYS A 5 16.45 -6.78 2.65
N GLU A 6 15.41 -7.54 2.98
CA GLU A 6 14.06 -7.02 3.19
C GLU A 6 14.00 -6.00 4.34
N GLY A 7 14.66 -6.29 5.46
CA GLY A 7 14.75 -5.36 6.59
C GLY A 7 15.40 -4.03 6.21
N ILE A 8 16.43 -4.06 5.37
CA ILE A 8 17.08 -2.84 4.85
C ILE A 8 16.10 -2.06 3.94
N HIS A 9 15.41 -2.73 3.03
CA HIS A 9 14.41 -2.08 2.17
C HIS A 9 13.28 -1.44 2.99
N LEU A 10 12.79 -2.13 4.02
CA LEU A 10 11.77 -1.60 4.93
C LEU A 10 12.27 -0.37 5.68
N ALA A 11 13.47 -0.44 6.26
CA ALA A 11 14.07 0.68 6.98
C ALA A 11 14.23 1.92 6.07
N ILE A 12 14.73 1.73 4.85
CA ILE A 12 14.86 2.81 3.85
C ILE A 12 13.49 3.41 3.51
N SER A 13 12.50 2.57 3.23
CA SER A 13 11.14 3.04 2.91
C SER A 13 10.50 3.81 4.08
N ILE A 14 10.67 3.34 5.32
CA ILE A 14 10.18 4.03 6.53
C ILE A 14 10.83 5.41 6.63
N LEU A 15 12.16 5.50 6.55
CA LEU A 15 12.88 6.79 6.66
C LEU A 15 12.43 7.79 5.59
N ILE A 16 12.26 7.34 4.35
CA ILE A 16 11.84 8.21 3.24
C ILE A 16 10.39 8.64 3.41
N LEU A 17 9.48 7.74 3.77
CA LEU A 17 8.08 8.10 4.04
C LEU A 17 7.96 9.04 5.23
N THR A 18 8.75 8.82 6.28
CA THR A 18 8.84 9.73 7.43
C THR A 18 9.26 11.13 6.99
N PHE A 19 10.30 11.22 6.16
CA PHE A 19 10.73 12.50 5.62
C PHE A 19 9.64 13.16 4.77
N ILE A 20 8.97 12.41 3.90
CA ILE A 20 7.90 12.91 3.03
C ILE A 20 6.73 13.47 3.84
N PHE A 21 6.22 12.71 4.80
CA PHE A 21 5.06 13.14 5.62
C PHE A 21 5.44 14.16 6.70
N GLY A 22 6.69 14.16 7.16
CA GLY A 22 7.20 15.13 8.12
C GLY A 22 7.76 16.40 7.48
N PHE A 23 7.75 16.51 6.14
CA PHE A 23 8.35 17.65 5.43
C PHE A 23 7.67 18.97 5.78
N ASP A 24 6.34 18.98 5.79
CA ASP A 24 5.51 20.13 6.14
C ASP A 24 4.89 19.90 7.52
N ASP A 25 5.26 20.72 8.51
CA ASP A 25 4.68 20.71 9.85
C ASP A 25 3.43 21.60 9.97
N GLY A 26 2.98 22.20 8.85
CA GLY A 26 1.79 23.03 8.74
C GLY A 26 1.95 24.44 9.28
N ARG A 27 3.16 24.87 9.65
CA ARG A 27 3.43 26.19 10.24
C ARG A 27 4.01 27.15 9.19
N GLU A 28 3.69 28.43 9.34
CA GLU A 28 4.21 29.48 8.44
C GLU A 28 5.71 29.73 8.64
N THR A 29 6.22 29.51 9.86
CA THR A 29 7.62 29.72 10.22
C THR A 29 8.27 28.42 10.65
N PHE A 30 9.47 28.17 10.12
CA PHE A 30 10.24 26.99 10.46
C PHE A 30 10.84 27.12 11.86
N ILE A 31 10.39 26.26 12.78
CA ILE A 31 10.96 26.15 14.12
C ILE A 31 11.48 24.73 14.30
N ALA A 32 12.81 24.58 14.23
CA ALA A 32 13.49 23.28 14.21
C ALA A 32 13.04 22.30 15.32
N LYS A 33 12.80 22.80 16.54
CA LYS A 33 12.33 21.97 17.67
C LYS A 33 10.98 21.32 17.40
N TYR A 34 10.01 22.07 16.90
CA TYR A 34 8.67 21.54 16.63
C TYR A 34 8.67 20.63 15.41
N TRP A 35 9.43 20.99 14.38
CA TRP A 35 9.62 20.14 13.22
C TRP A 35 10.22 18.78 13.59
N LEU A 36 11.25 18.74 14.46
CA LEU A 36 11.85 17.48 14.91
C LEU A 36 10.89 16.62 15.74
N LEU A 37 10.08 17.23 16.60
CA LEU A 37 9.05 16.50 17.36
C LEU A 37 7.96 15.94 16.45
N ASN A 38 7.53 16.72 15.43
CA ASN A 38 6.60 16.25 14.41
C ASN A 38 7.20 15.07 13.63
N LEU A 39 8.46 15.19 13.21
CA LEU A 39 9.18 14.15 12.48
C LEU A 39 9.25 12.84 13.29
N LEU A 40 9.48 12.92 14.60
CA LEU A 40 9.48 11.74 15.48
C LEU A 40 8.08 11.12 15.60
N GLY A 41 7.02 11.93 15.71
CA GLY A 41 5.64 11.44 15.72
C GLY A 41 5.26 10.74 14.42
N VAL A 42 5.58 11.36 13.27
CA VAL A 42 5.41 10.78 11.93
C VAL A 42 6.22 9.49 11.81
N PHE A 43 7.46 9.45 12.30
CA PHE A 43 8.32 8.26 12.26
C PHE A 43 7.66 7.06 12.93
N LEU A 44 7.10 7.24 14.13
CA LEU A 44 6.41 6.17 14.85
C LEU A 44 5.17 5.69 14.10
N ILE A 45 4.37 6.62 13.57
CA ILE A 45 3.14 6.29 12.83
C ILE A 45 3.46 5.54 11.52
N VAL A 46 4.42 6.05 10.73
CA VAL A 46 4.85 5.40 9.48
C VAL A 46 5.43 4.01 9.75
N THR A 47 6.26 3.88 10.80
CA THR A 47 6.83 2.59 11.21
C THR A 47 5.72 1.60 11.55
N LEU A 48 4.76 2.00 12.39
CA LEU A 48 3.61 1.17 12.73
C LEU A 48 2.82 0.76 11.49
N SER A 49 2.51 1.71 10.60
CA SER A 49 1.77 1.46 9.36
C SER A 49 2.45 0.46 8.44
N ILE A 50 3.74 0.64 8.17
CA ILE A 50 4.48 -0.25 7.27
C ILE A 50 4.65 -1.64 7.91
N LEU A 51 5.04 -1.73 9.18
CA LEU A 51 5.23 -3.03 9.83
C LEU A 51 3.93 -3.83 9.95
N PHE A 52 2.81 -3.18 10.29
CA PHE A 52 1.51 -3.85 10.37
C PHE A 52 1.07 -4.38 9.00
N ARG A 53 1.29 -3.59 7.94
CA ARG A 53 1.03 -4.02 6.57
C ARG A 53 1.86 -5.22 6.16
N GLU A 54 3.17 -5.20 6.43
CA GLU A 54 4.05 -6.34 6.15
C GLU A 54 3.67 -7.58 6.95
N ALA A 55 3.24 -7.42 8.20
CA ALA A 55 2.76 -8.52 9.02
C ALA A 55 1.51 -9.16 8.40
N MET A 56 0.53 -8.36 7.97
CA MET A 56 -0.72 -8.84 7.38
C MET A 56 -0.50 -9.57 6.05
N ILE A 57 0.35 -9.04 5.17
CA ILE A 57 0.64 -9.72 3.89
C ILE A 57 1.43 -11.01 4.10
N LYS A 58 2.44 -11.03 5.00
CA LYS A 58 3.19 -12.26 5.31
C LYS A 58 2.30 -13.31 5.97
N TYR A 59 1.40 -12.90 6.86
CA TYR A 59 0.42 -13.80 7.47
C TYR A 59 -0.45 -14.46 6.39
N LYS A 60 -0.99 -13.68 5.45
CA LYS A 60 -1.82 -14.22 4.37
C LYS A 60 -1.03 -15.06 3.38
N ALA A 61 0.17 -14.63 3.00
CA ALA A 61 1.06 -15.38 2.11
C ALA A 61 1.39 -16.76 2.69
N SER A 62 1.70 -16.83 3.99
CA SER A 62 1.98 -18.09 4.68
C SER A 62 0.81 -19.08 4.61
N LYS A 63 -0.45 -18.60 4.70
CA LYS A 63 -1.64 -19.47 4.54
C LYS A 63 -1.80 -20.02 3.13
N HIS A 64 -1.23 -19.35 2.13
CA HIS A 64 -1.21 -19.80 0.74
C HIS A 64 0.12 -20.47 0.37
N GLU A 65 0.94 -20.88 1.35
CA GLU A 65 2.25 -21.53 1.13
C GLU A 65 3.17 -20.69 0.21
N ALA A 66 3.04 -19.36 0.31
CA ALA A 66 3.84 -18.39 -0.41
C ALA A 66 4.69 -17.58 0.59
N LYS A 67 5.84 -17.10 0.12
CA LYS A 67 6.72 -16.18 0.82
C LYS A 67 6.55 -14.79 0.20
N SER A 68 6.25 -13.80 1.04
CA SER A 68 6.25 -12.40 0.63
C SER A 68 7.57 -11.76 1.02
N GLU A 69 8.22 -11.09 0.07
CA GLU A 69 9.44 -10.30 0.26
C GLU A 69 9.19 -8.84 -0.12
N TYR A 70 9.33 -7.95 0.86
CA TYR A 70 9.27 -6.51 0.59
C TYR A 70 10.53 -6.03 -0.13
N THR A 71 10.34 -5.35 -1.25
CA THR A 71 11.42 -4.70 -2.02
C THR A 71 11.03 -3.28 -2.39
N ILE A 72 12.01 -2.41 -2.58
CA ILE A 72 11.74 -1.06 -3.12
C ILE A 72 11.22 -1.21 -4.55
N TRP A 73 10.21 -0.42 -4.92
CA TRP A 73 9.63 -0.42 -6.27
C TRP A 73 10.69 0.04 -7.27
N ASN A 74 11.11 -0.90 -8.12
CA ASN A 74 12.18 -0.70 -9.09
C ASN A 74 11.63 -0.89 -10.50
N VAL A 75 11.93 0.06 -11.39
CA VAL A 75 11.61 -0.07 -12.81
C VAL A 75 12.83 -0.61 -13.55
N LYS A 76 12.71 -1.80 -14.15
CA LYS A 76 13.81 -2.44 -14.91
C LYS A 76 13.88 -1.98 -16.37
N LYS A 77 12.73 -1.64 -16.97
CA LYS A 77 12.62 -1.17 -18.36
C LYS A 77 12.08 0.25 -18.36
N PHE A 78 12.95 1.21 -18.58
CA PHE A 78 12.51 2.56 -18.94
C PHE A 78 12.12 2.55 -20.43
N TRP A 79 11.24 3.45 -20.86
CA TRP A 79 10.62 3.47 -22.20
C TRP A 79 11.59 3.43 -23.40
N PHE A 80 12.90 3.57 -23.18
CA PHE A 80 13.92 3.40 -24.19
C PHE A 80 14.14 1.92 -24.53
N LYS A 81 13.60 1.50 -25.68
CA LYS A 81 13.80 0.16 -26.27
C LYS A 81 15.31 -0.11 -26.43
N GLY A 82 15.89 -1.01 -25.65
CA GLY A 82 17.19 -1.62 -25.98
C GLY A 82 18.06 -2.09 -24.82
N ALA A 83 18.01 -1.44 -23.65
CA ALA A 83 18.89 -1.78 -22.54
C ALA A 83 18.09 -2.20 -21.30
N GLU A 84 18.00 -3.50 -21.04
CA GLU A 84 17.59 -4.01 -19.72
C GLU A 84 18.71 -3.71 -18.72
N SER A 85 18.50 -2.72 -17.85
CA SER A 85 19.46 -2.49 -16.77
C SER A 85 19.40 -3.66 -15.79
N LYS A 86 20.55 -4.32 -15.55
CA LYS A 86 20.67 -5.38 -14.54
C LYS A 86 20.33 -4.88 -13.14
N LYS A 87 20.55 -3.59 -12.87
CA LYS A 87 20.18 -2.92 -11.62
C LYS A 87 18.97 -2.02 -11.91
N GLY A 88 17.78 -2.45 -11.49
CA GLY A 88 16.58 -1.61 -11.58
C GLY A 88 16.80 -0.29 -10.83
N MET A 89 16.26 0.80 -11.36
CA MET A 89 16.34 2.11 -10.71
C MET A 89 15.21 2.21 -9.67
N PRO A 90 15.50 2.69 -8.43
CA PRO A 90 14.50 2.81 -7.36
C PRO A 90 13.55 3.98 -7.62
N PHE A 91 12.73 3.82 -8.65
CA PHE A 91 11.87 4.86 -9.20
C PHE A 91 10.85 5.34 -8.18
N GLY A 92 10.32 4.44 -7.33
CA GLY A 92 9.38 4.82 -6.28
C GLY A 92 9.95 5.84 -5.31
N ILE A 93 11.19 5.67 -4.88
CA ILE A 93 11.88 6.61 -3.97
C ILE A 93 12.10 7.95 -4.65
N LEU A 94 12.67 7.92 -5.87
CA LEU A 94 13.03 9.14 -6.59
C LEU A 94 11.79 9.97 -6.91
N LEU A 95 10.72 9.32 -7.40
CA LEU A 95 9.47 9.99 -7.70
C LEU A 95 8.85 10.58 -6.42
N ALA A 96 8.87 9.83 -5.32
CA ALA A 96 8.35 10.30 -4.04
C ALA A 96 9.06 11.57 -3.53
N LEU A 97 10.38 11.61 -3.61
CA LEU A 97 11.18 12.78 -3.21
C LEU A 97 10.98 13.96 -4.15
N ILE A 98 10.94 13.73 -5.47
CA ILE A 98 10.70 14.81 -6.45
C ILE A 98 9.32 15.43 -6.21
N VAL A 99 8.28 14.61 -6.02
CA VAL A 99 6.92 15.08 -5.80
C VAL A 99 6.82 15.92 -4.52
N VAL A 100 7.46 15.49 -3.42
CA VAL A 100 7.38 16.24 -2.15
C VAL A 100 8.13 17.58 -2.23
N ILE A 101 9.30 17.61 -2.87
CA ILE A 101 10.11 18.83 -3.02
C ILE A 101 9.39 19.84 -3.93
N VAL A 102 8.91 19.39 -5.10
CA VAL A 102 8.24 20.25 -6.08
C VAL A 102 6.92 20.78 -5.53
N SER A 103 6.18 19.96 -4.78
CA SER A 103 4.91 20.38 -4.15
C SER A 103 5.08 21.15 -2.85
N LYS A 104 6.31 21.35 -2.37
CA LYS A 104 6.62 21.93 -1.05
C LYS A 104 5.89 21.20 0.09
N GLY A 105 5.79 19.87 0.03
CA GLY A 105 5.13 19.04 1.04
C GLY A 105 3.60 18.93 0.92
N LYS A 106 2.97 19.54 -0.08
CA LYS A 106 1.50 19.50 -0.23
C LYS A 106 0.98 18.22 -0.90
N LEU A 107 1.79 17.60 -1.75
CA LEU A 107 1.46 16.35 -2.43
C LEU A 107 2.41 15.26 -1.98
N PHE A 108 1.85 14.08 -1.73
CA PHE A 108 2.60 12.90 -1.31
C PHE A 108 2.50 11.84 -2.40
N PHE A 109 3.58 11.12 -2.65
CA PHE A 109 3.59 9.91 -3.46
C PHE A 109 4.20 8.79 -2.63
N THR A 110 3.43 7.74 -2.32
CA THR A 110 3.80 6.75 -1.30
C THR A 110 3.97 5.33 -1.85
N ALA A 111 3.86 5.13 -3.17
CA ALA A 111 4.18 3.87 -3.83
C ALA A 111 5.71 3.68 -3.92
N ILE A 112 6.33 3.44 -2.77
CA ILE A 112 7.79 3.30 -2.64
C ILE A 112 8.22 1.83 -2.68
N GLY A 113 7.35 0.91 -2.25
CA GLY A 113 7.66 -0.51 -2.16
C GLY A 113 6.69 -1.39 -2.92
N GLU A 114 7.17 -2.56 -3.30
CA GLU A 114 6.45 -3.65 -3.94
C GLU A 114 6.69 -4.95 -3.15
N HIS A 115 5.71 -5.85 -3.18
CA HIS A 115 5.85 -7.18 -2.57
C HIS A 115 6.13 -8.24 -3.63
N LYS A 116 7.26 -8.95 -3.54
CA LYS A 116 7.53 -10.11 -4.39
C LYS A 116 6.98 -11.35 -3.71
N LEU A 117 6.04 -12.00 -4.39
CA LEU A 117 5.44 -13.25 -3.94
C LEU A 117 6.20 -14.40 -4.59
N ASN A 118 6.99 -15.10 -3.78
CA ASN A 118 7.70 -16.30 -4.17
C ASN A 118 6.89 -17.52 -3.69
N GLU A 119 6.59 -18.44 -4.59
CA GLU A 119 5.92 -19.68 -4.23
C GLU A 119 6.91 -20.65 -3.56
N ASN A 120 6.44 -21.39 -2.55
CA ASN A 120 7.22 -22.49 -1.99
C ASN A 120 6.75 -23.81 -2.60
N ILE A 121 7.41 -24.23 -3.69
CA ILE A 121 7.02 -25.42 -4.47
C ILE A 121 7.02 -26.67 -3.58
N GLU A 122 7.98 -26.79 -2.66
CA GLU A 122 8.12 -27.93 -1.75
C GLU A 122 6.93 -28.10 -0.79
N HIS A 123 6.31 -27.01 -0.34
CA HIS A 123 5.12 -27.10 0.50
C HIS A 123 3.84 -27.31 -0.30
N ARG A 124 3.84 -26.97 -1.60
CA ARG A 124 2.67 -27.05 -2.48
C ARG A 124 2.54 -28.39 -3.21
N THR A 125 3.51 -29.31 -3.05
CA THR A 125 3.42 -30.66 -3.60
C THR A 125 2.21 -31.40 -3.02
N GLY A 126 1.32 -31.89 -3.89
CA GLY A 126 0.07 -32.57 -3.51
C GLY A 126 -1.19 -31.69 -3.65
N ARG A 127 -1.06 -30.38 -3.87
CA ARG A 127 -2.18 -29.54 -4.28
C ARG A 127 -2.53 -29.76 -5.75
N ARG A 128 -3.80 -29.56 -6.11
CA ARG A 128 -4.27 -29.59 -7.51
C ARG A 128 -3.51 -28.64 -8.43
N ARG A 129 -3.00 -27.52 -7.89
CA ARG A 129 -2.23 -26.51 -8.63
C ARG A 129 -0.97 -26.17 -7.83
N ILE A 130 0.18 -26.57 -8.37
CA ILE A 130 1.50 -26.38 -7.77
C ILE A 130 1.85 -24.88 -7.72
N HIS A 131 1.61 -24.16 -8.82
CA HIS A 131 1.87 -22.74 -8.90
C HIS A 131 0.83 -21.89 -8.16
N LEU A 132 1.25 -20.74 -7.67
CA LEU A 132 0.39 -19.75 -7.02
C LEU A 132 -0.50 -19.08 -8.07
N GLN A 133 -1.82 -19.24 -7.95
CA GLN A 133 -2.77 -18.68 -8.91
C GLN A 133 -2.87 -17.15 -8.78
N ASP A 134 -3.23 -16.46 -9.85
CA ASP A 134 -3.38 -15.01 -9.83
C ASP A 134 -4.47 -14.54 -8.86
N TYR A 135 -5.55 -15.31 -8.70
CA TYR A 135 -6.55 -15.06 -7.65
C TYR A 135 -5.95 -15.15 -6.23
N GLU A 136 -5.11 -16.14 -5.96
CA GLU A 136 -4.43 -16.26 -4.65
C GLU A 136 -3.48 -15.08 -4.43
N ARG A 137 -2.75 -14.64 -5.47
CA ARG A 137 -1.89 -13.45 -5.43
C ARG A 137 -2.69 -12.18 -5.14
N ALA A 138 -3.80 -11.98 -5.84
CA ALA A 138 -4.71 -10.86 -5.60
C ALA A 138 -5.21 -10.86 -4.15
N MET A 139 -5.63 -12.01 -3.63
CA MET A 139 -6.08 -12.13 -2.24
C MET A 139 -4.98 -11.83 -1.23
N ILE A 140 -3.74 -12.24 -1.48
CA ILE A 140 -2.60 -11.90 -0.61
C ILE A 140 -2.34 -10.39 -0.63
N CYS A 141 -2.24 -9.78 -1.81
CA CYS A 141 -2.03 -8.34 -1.97
C CYS A 141 -3.19 -7.51 -1.39
N LEU A 142 -4.42 -8.02 -1.40
CA LEU A 142 -5.55 -7.34 -0.80
C LEU A 142 -5.40 -7.14 0.71
N TYR A 143 -4.72 -8.06 1.42
CA TYR A 143 -4.47 -7.91 2.86
C TYR A 143 -3.54 -6.73 3.18
N SER A 144 -2.63 -6.37 2.27
CA SER A 144 -1.82 -5.15 2.37
C SER A 144 -2.72 -3.91 2.39
N ILE A 145 -3.74 -3.87 1.54
CA ILE A 145 -4.71 -2.78 1.46
C ILE A 145 -5.61 -2.73 2.70
N TRP A 146 -6.20 -3.86 3.11
CA TRP A 146 -7.05 -3.93 4.30
C TRP A 146 -6.32 -3.59 5.59
N SER A 147 -5.02 -3.88 5.69
CA SER A 147 -4.23 -3.48 6.86
C SER A 147 -4.24 -1.96 7.06
N GLY A 148 -4.15 -1.19 5.97
CA GLY A 148 -4.24 0.27 6.01
C GLY A 148 -5.64 0.75 6.39
N VAL A 149 -6.69 0.08 5.90
CA VAL A 149 -8.08 0.39 6.29
C VAL A 149 -8.27 0.18 7.79
N ILE A 150 -7.78 -0.94 8.34
CA ILE A 150 -7.85 -1.24 9.78
C ILE A 150 -7.14 -0.16 10.60
N LEU A 151 -5.93 0.24 10.20
CA LEU A 151 -5.22 1.32 10.89
C LEU A 151 -5.89 2.68 10.74
N ALA A 152 -6.51 2.98 9.59
CA ALA A 152 -7.31 4.19 9.42
C ALA A 152 -8.53 4.20 10.33
N ILE A 153 -9.21 3.06 10.52
CA ILE A 153 -10.30 2.92 11.50
C ILE A 153 -9.78 3.18 12.91
N ILE A 154 -8.64 2.61 13.29
CA ILE A 154 -8.02 2.86 14.60
C ILE A 154 -7.67 4.35 14.77
N GLY A 155 -7.14 4.99 13.72
CA GLY A 155 -6.84 6.42 13.71
C GLY A 155 -8.09 7.28 13.88
N ALA A 156 -9.19 6.92 13.21
CA ALA A 156 -10.48 7.59 13.37
C ALA A 156 -11.04 7.39 14.79
N ALA A 157 -10.96 6.18 15.34
CA ALA A 157 -11.46 5.87 16.68
C ALA A 157 -10.67 6.57 17.79
N THR A 158 -9.36 6.76 17.59
CA THR A 158 -8.46 7.44 18.55
C THR A 158 -8.34 8.94 18.31
N GLY A 159 -8.91 9.47 17.22
CA GLY A 159 -8.79 10.88 16.84
C GLY A 159 -7.43 11.28 16.23
N ILE A 160 -6.56 10.32 15.92
CA ILE A 160 -5.22 10.57 15.35
C ILE A 160 -5.34 10.75 13.83
N LYS A 161 -5.65 11.98 13.40
CA LYS A 161 -5.82 12.35 11.96
C LYS A 161 -4.63 11.98 11.08
N MET A 162 -3.41 12.07 11.62
CA MET A 162 -2.19 11.74 10.89
C MET A 162 -2.11 10.25 10.53
N LEU A 163 -2.58 9.35 11.41
CA LEU A 163 -2.65 7.91 11.14
C LEU A 163 -3.63 7.62 10.00
N ILE A 164 -4.78 8.30 9.96
CA ILE A 164 -5.76 8.18 8.86
C ILE A 164 -5.11 8.63 7.54
N THR A 165 -4.48 9.80 7.55
CA THR A 165 -3.89 10.44 6.36
C THR A 165 -2.77 9.59 5.76
N ILE A 166 -1.84 9.10 6.59
CA ILE A 166 -0.73 8.26 6.12
C ILE A 166 -1.25 6.96 5.50
N ASN A 167 -2.18 6.27 6.15
CA ASN A 167 -2.74 5.03 5.63
C ASN A 167 -3.59 5.25 4.37
N PHE A 168 -4.33 6.35 4.28
CA PHE A 168 -5.06 6.75 3.08
C PHE A 168 -4.14 6.84 1.86
N PHE A 169 -3.08 7.64 1.96
CA PHE A 169 -2.14 7.80 0.86
C PHE A 169 -1.42 6.49 0.54
N LEU A 170 -0.98 5.73 1.55
CA LEU A 170 -0.39 4.40 1.33
C LEU A 170 -1.33 3.49 0.56
N ILE A 171 -2.62 3.47 0.88
CA ILE A 171 -3.60 2.64 0.19
C ILE A 171 -3.77 3.10 -1.25
N ILE A 172 -4.07 4.39 -1.47
CA ILE A 172 -4.34 4.90 -2.82
C ILE A 172 -3.21 4.56 -3.79
N PHE A 173 -1.97 4.88 -3.43
CA PHE A 173 -0.85 4.69 -4.36
C PHE A 173 -0.49 3.22 -4.56
N ASN A 174 -0.59 2.38 -3.52
CA ASN A 174 -0.33 0.94 -3.69
C ASN A 174 -1.49 0.21 -4.38
N TYR A 175 -2.69 0.78 -4.41
CA TYR A 175 -3.85 0.22 -5.11
C TYR A 175 -3.86 0.53 -6.61
N LEU A 176 -3.03 1.46 -7.09
CA LEU A 176 -2.94 1.76 -8.52
C LEU A 176 -2.46 0.53 -9.32
N PRO A 177 -3.07 0.24 -10.49
CA PRO A 177 -2.71 -0.92 -11.31
C PRO A 177 -1.48 -0.61 -12.18
N ILE A 178 -0.36 -0.27 -11.54
CA ILE A 178 0.87 0.19 -12.21
C ILE A 178 2.04 -0.72 -11.85
N GLY A 179 2.72 -1.26 -12.86
CA GLY A 179 3.93 -2.07 -12.70
C GLY A 179 3.69 -3.29 -11.80
N ASP A 180 4.61 -3.52 -10.87
CA ASP A 180 4.58 -4.64 -9.92
C ASP A 180 3.98 -4.28 -8.55
N LEU A 181 3.25 -3.15 -8.45
CA LEU A 181 2.54 -2.76 -7.23
C LEU A 181 1.40 -3.73 -6.88
N ASP A 182 0.92 -3.67 -5.64
CA ASP A 182 -0.13 -4.57 -5.12
C ASP A 182 -1.43 -4.44 -5.93
N GLY A 183 -1.80 -3.22 -6.31
CA GLY A 183 -2.99 -2.91 -7.12
C GLY A 183 -3.01 -3.63 -8.46
N ALA A 184 -1.86 -3.73 -9.14
CA ALA A 184 -1.76 -4.45 -10.42
C ALA A 184 -2.07 -5.95 -10.23
N LYS A 185 -1.53 -6.57 -9.18
CA LYS A 185 -1.79 -7.98 -8.87
C LYS A 185 -3.26 -8.23 -8.52
N ILE A 186 -3.90 -7.30 -7.81
CA ILE A 186 -5.33 -7.37 -7.50
C ILE A 186 -6.15 -7.25 -8.79
N PHE A 187 -5.83 -6.26 -9.64
CA PHE A 187 -6.51 -6.02 -10.91
C PHE A 187 -6.44 -7.22 -11.85
N PHE A 188 -5.24 -7.78 -12.08
CA PHE A 188 -5.06 -8.91 -12.99
C PHE A 188 -5.52 -10.24 -12.40
N GLY A 189 -5.52 -10.39 -11.07
CA GLY A 189 -5.97 -11.64 -10.45
C GLY A 189 -7.49 -11.78 -10.38
N ASN A 190 -8.22 -10.70 -10.09
CA ASN A 190 -9.68 -10.70 -10.14
C ASN A 190 -10.23 -9.26 -10.29
N LEU A 191 -10.72 -8.96 -11.49
CA LEU A 191 -11.22 -7.63 -11.83
C LEU A 191 -12.45 -7.22 -11.02
N PHE A 192 -13.37 -8.15 -10.72
CA PHE A 192 -14.54 -7.88 -9.88
C PHE A 192 -14.11 -7.47 -8.46
N LEU A 193 -13.17 -8.21 -7.88
CA LEU A 193 -12.62 -7.91 -6.56
C LEU A 193 -11.89 -6.56 -6.56
N TYR A 194 -11.20 -6.22 -7.65
CA TYR A 194 -10.57 -4.91 -7.81
C TYR A 194 -11.60 -3.76 -7.84
N VAL A 195 -12.66 -3.88 -8.63
CA VAL A 195 -13.70 -2.84 -8.74
C VAL A 195 -14.42 -2.66 -7.41
N PHE A 196 -14.78 -3.76 -6.74
CA PHE A 196 -15.41 -3.73 -5.42
C PHE A 196 -14.59 -2.96 -4.39
N ASN A 197 -13.31 -3.32 -4.24
CA ASN A 197 -12.46 -2.69 -3.25
C ASN A 197 -12.15 -1.23 -3.63
N LEU A 198 -12.01 -0.89 -4.91
CA LEU A 198 -11.81 0.49 -5.34
C LEU A 198 -12.96 1.40 -4.87
N ILE A 199 -14.19 0.99 -5.16
CA ILE A 199 -15.39 1.74 -4.79
C ILE A 199 -15.53 1.82 -3.27
N PHE A 200 -15.30 0.70 -2.58
CA PHE A 200 -15.30 0.64 -1.12
C PHE A 200 -14.33 1.67 -0.53
N LEU A 201 -13.08 1.71 -1.01
CA LEU A 201 -12.06 2.62 -0.51
C LEU A 201 -12.44 4.09 -0.73
N ILE A 202 -12.93 4.44 -1.93
CA ILE A 202 -13.34 5.81 -2.24
C ILE A 202 -14.44 6.27 -1.29
N ILE A 203 -15.52 5.50 -1.17
CA ILE A 203 -16.66 5.86 -0.33
C ILE A 203 -16.28 5.87 1.15
N PHE A 204 -15.51 4.88 1.59
CA PHE A 204 -15.04 4.78 2.97
C PHE A 204 -14.25 6.01 3.39
N PHE A 205 -13.24 6.43 2.59
CA PHE A 205 -12.42 7.58 2.94
C PHE A 205 -13.12 8.93 2.80
N LEU A 206 -14.14 9.04 1.94
CA LEU A 206 -15.01 10.21 1.90
C LEU A 206 -15.85 10.33 3.18
N LEU A 207 -16.31 9.21 3.73
CA LEU A 207 -17.26 9.20 4.85
C LEU A 207 -16.62 9.03 6.24
N ILE A 208 -15.36 8.59 6.31
CA ILE A 208 -14.67 8.30 7.58
C ILE A 208 -14.62 9.52 8.53
N GLN A 209 -14.70 10.74 7.99
CA GLN A 209 -14.68 11.98 8.78
C GLN A 209 -15.96 12.22 9.58
N TYR A 210 -17.09 11.58 9.21
CA TYR A 210 -18.37 11.77 9.88
C TYR A 210 -18.56 10.76 11.00
N THR A 211 -18.73 9.48 10.65
CA THR A 211 -18.96 8.39 11.61
C THR A 211 -18.44 7.08 11.02
N ILE A 212 -17.60 6.39 11.78
CA ILE A 212 -16.90 5.16 11.31
C ILE A 212 -17.90 4.07 10.92
N ILE A 213 -18.94 3.87 11.73
CA ILE A 213 -19.94 2.80 11.52
C ILE A 213 -20.71 3.04 10.22
N TRP A 214 -21.25 4.25 10.03
CA TRP A 214 -21.98 4.57 8.81
C TRP A 214 -21.08 4.56 7.58
N ALA A 215 -19.83 5.04 7.69
CA ALA A 215 -18.86 4.96 6.61
C ALA A 215 -18.62 3.52 6.13
N LEU A 216 -18.48 2.56 7.06
CA LEU A 216 -18.30 1.15 6.71
C LEU A 216 -19.54 0.53 6.05
N ILE A 217 -20.72 0.73 6.64
CA ILE A 217 -21.97 0.16 6.14
C ILE A 217 -22.28 0.71 4.74
N THR A 218 -22.20 2.03 4.57
CA THR A 218 -22.50 2.69 3.29
C THR A 218 -21.47 2.32 2.22
N ALA A 219 -20.18 2.31 2.54
CA ALA A 219 -19.13 1.89 1.60
C ALA A 219 -19.31 0.43 1.15
N PHE A 220 -19.66 -0.47 2.06
CA PHE A 220 -19.90 -1.88 1.76
C PHE A 220 -21.13 -2.07 0.86
N LEU A 221 -22.28 -1.49 1.24
CA LEU A 221 -23.51 -1.62 0.45
C LEU A 221 -23.36 -1.00 -0.94
N ALA A 222 -22.80 0.20 -1.04
CA ALA A 222 -22.61 0.88 -2.31
C ALA A 222 -21.61 0.14 -3.21
N SER A 223 -20.48 -0.33 -2.67
CA SER A 223 -19.52 -1.12 -3.44
C SER A 223 -20.12 -2.44 -3.93
N MET A 224 -20.95 -3.11 -3.13
CA MET A 224 -21.65 -4.33 -3.53
C MET A 224 -22.63 -4.07 -4.68
N ILE A 225 -23.47 -3.04 -4.58
CA ILE A 225 -24.46 -2.68 -5.61
C ILE A 225 -23.75 -2.30 -6.92
N ILE A 226 -22.79 -1.38 -6.87
CA ILE A 226 -22.11 -0.88 -8.07
C ILE A 226 -21.30 -2.00 -8.74
N SER A 227 -20.60 -2.84 -7.97
CA SER A 227 -19.83 -3.96 -8.53
C SER A 227 -20.73 -5.02 -9.15
N PHE A 228 -21.91 -5.26 -8.58
CA PHE A 228 -22.89 -6.18 -9.17
C PHE A 228 -23.47 -5.67 -10.49
N ILE A 229 -23.81 -4.37 -10.54
CA ILE A 229 -24.25 -3.71 -11.79
C ILE A 229 -23.15 -3.80 -12.85
N TRP A 230 -21.90 -3.53 -12.45
CA TRP A 230 -20.74 -3.65 -13.33
C TRP A 230 -20.58 -5.09 -13.82
N TYR A 231 -20.66 -6.09 -12.95
CA TYR A 231 -20.53 -7.50 -13.30
C TYR A 231 -21.55 -7.93 -14.36
N LYS A 232 -22.83 -7.58 -14.17
CA LYS A 232 -23.91 -7.89 -15.12
C LYS A 232 -23.72 -7.22 -16.49
N LYS A 233 -23.02 -6.08 -16.55
CA LYS A 233 -22.80 -5.36 -17.81
C LYS A 233 -21.68 -5.97 -18.65
N TYR A 234 -20.70 -6.61 -18.03
CA TYR A 234 -19.47 -7.08 -18.70
C TYR A 234 -19.35 -8.61 -18.80
N ASN A 235 -20.24 -9.38 -18.15
CA ASN A 235 -20.39 -10.84 -18.30
C ASN A 235 -21.83 -11.18 -18.66
#